data_AF-A0A8H6X764-F1
#
_entry.id   AF-A0A8H6X764-F1
#
_cell.length_a   1.000
_cell.length_b   1.000
_cell.length_c   1.000
_cell.angle_alpha   90.00
_cell.angle_beta   90.00
_cell.angle_gamma   90.00
#
_symmetry.space_group_name_H-M   'P 1'
#
loop_
_entity.id
_entity.type
_entity.pdbx_description
1 polymer ?
#
loop_
_entity_poly.entity_id
_entity_poly.type
_entity_poly.pdbx_seq_one_letter_code
_entity_poly.pdbx_strand_id
1 'polypeptide(L)'
;MALEPVTIQNNDPLIYFHGRWDRSPGTWWAGSGLKLNVKNFESLTLNLGPHTTTPLTSVGVSFDYGEFITANISEGPNPIPIPESFNKSPGTDNTVVRINVEGWQNNRMNLESITLNPECFVSSIYSFKSGVPIHWRLSVSCKLLHAMFSTIFVQCSISRVQGQFLPKGVDQAWPFLVGETFKAEHVVNAQPGAALSDIVSFGNEHGVSYQFFRTEDTGYFYTTDHNFTTPWNFARDIPAATHVVIHIGANDAAQNVTDAQFIQVYTDFVTRLRTIYQHQPIFVFTPWGWPNPDGTFGEYYVGDYQKIVDLRHASGDENVFLVNTTGWVTYADVFPAYAIFISSATYLSI
;
A
#
# COMPACT_ATOMS: atom_id res chain seq x y z
N MET A 1 -19.40 39.35 7.19
CA MET A 1 -18.95 38.61 5.99
C MET A 1 -18.73 37.18 6.44
N ALA A 2 -19.30 36.19 5.74
CA ALA A 2 -18.94 34.80 5.99
C ALA A 2 -17.47 34.62 5.58
N LEU A 3 -16.70 33.87 6.38
CA LEU A 3 -15.32 33.57 6.05
C LEU A 3 -15.29 32.54 4.92
N GLU A 4 -14.42 32.74 3.93
CA GLU A 4 -14.34 31.87 2.75
C GLU A 4 -13.57 30.57 3.07
N PRO A 5 -14.02 29.41 2.54
CA PRO A 5 -13.29 28.15 2.65
C PRO A 5 -11.90 28.23 2.01
N VAL A 6 -10.95 27.43 2.53
CA VAL A 6 -9.60 27.32 1.96
C VAL A 6 -9.57 26.18 0.96
N THR A 7 -9.25 26.45 -0.30
CA THR A 7 -9.14 25.42 -1.35
C THR A 7 -7.68 25.21 -1.74
N ILE A 8 -7.22 23.97 -1.65
CA ILE A 8 -5.89 23.51 -2.02
C ILE A 8 -5.99 22.71 -3.31
N GLN A 9 -5.19 23.04 -4.32
CA GLN A 9 -5.15 22.29 -5.58
C GLN A 9 -4.32 21.01 -5.42
N ASN A 10 -4.60 19.99 -6.23
CA ASN A 10 -3.91 18.70 -6.20
C ASN A 10 -2.38 18.76 -6.42
N ASN A 11 -1.86 19.89 -6.91
CA ASN A 11 -0.43 20.10 -7.16
C ASN A 11 0.24 20.97 -6.07
N ASP A 12 -0.48 21.31 -5.01
CA ASP A 12 0.05 22.12 -3.92
C ASP A 12 1.08 21.33 -3.10
N PRO A 13 2.27 21.89 -2.82
CA PRO A 13 3.34 21.20 -2.08
C PRO A 13 3.00 20.89 -0.62
N LEU A 14 1.89 21.42 -0.09
CA LEU A 14 1.42 21.13 1.25
C LEU A 14 0.69 19.78 1.34
N ILE A 15 0.27 19.21 0.20
CA ILE A 15 -0.28 17.86 0.15
C ILE A 15 0.88 16.87 0.09
N TYR A 16 0.95 15.97 1.08
CA TYR A 16 1.88 14.86 1.02
C TYR A 16 1.20 13.65 0.39
N PHE A 17 1.56 13.34 -0.85
CA PHE A 17 1.12 12.13 -1.53
C PHE A 17 2.03 10.95 -1.18
N HIS A 18 1.41 9.81 -0.88
CA HIS A 18 2.10 8.53 -0.75
C HIS A 18 1.49 7.48 -1.68
N GLY A 19 2.27 6.46 -2.03
CA GLY A 19 1.90 5.50 -3.07
C GLY A 19 2.04 6.06 -4.49
N ARG A 20 1.37 5.44 -5.45
CA ARG A 20 1.56 5.75 -6.88
C ARG A 20 0.43 6.61 -7.43
N TRP A 21 0.76 7.87 -7.63
CA TRP A 21 -0.10 8.84 -8.30
C TRP A 21 0.40 9.08 -9.72
N ASP A 22 -0.46 9.19 -10.72
CA ASP A 22 -0.10 9.56 -12.09
C ASP A 22 0.05 11.09 -12.24
N ARG A 23 0.06 11.62 -13.48
CA ARG A 23 0.14 13.07 -13.75
C ARG A 23 -1.23 13.75 -13.80
N SER A 24 -2.29 12.97 -13.98
CA SER A 24 -3.69 13.39 -14.05
C SER A 24 -4.35 13.11 -12.70
N PRO A 25 -3.82 13.75 -11.64
CA PRO A 25 -3.74 13.29 -10.23
C PRO A 25 -4.60 12.07 -9.86
N GLY A 26 -4.35 10.95 -10.52
CA GLY A 26 -5.05 9.69 -10.34
C GLY A 26 -4.17 8.71 -9.59
N THR A 27 -4.74 7.95 -8.67
CA THR A 27 -4.09 6.75 -8.12
C THR A 27 -4.87 5.51 -8.55
N TRP A 28 -4.13 4.41 -8.75
CA TRP A 28 -4.65 3.11 -9.21
C TRP A 28 -4.44 2.00 -8.18
N TRP A 29 -3.61 2.23 -7.16
CA TRP A 29 -3.16 1.18 -6.25
C TRP A 29 -3.77 1.35 -4.87
N ALA A 30 -4.21 0.25 -4.26
CA ALA A 30 -4.67 0.27 -2.88
C ALA A 30 -3.54 0.72 -1.96
N GLY A 31 -3.88 1.49 -0.91
CA GLY A 31 -2.93 2.04 0.05
C GLY A 31 -2.20 3.28 -0.44
N SER A 32 -2.41 3.70 -1.70
CA SER A 32 -1.99 5.02 -2.16
C SER A 32 -2.97 6.08 -1.63
N GLY A 33 -2.45 7.25 -1.32
CA GLY A 33 -3.23 8.23 -0.59
C GLY A 33 -2.52 9.56 -0.41
N LEU A 34 -3.06 10.34 0.51
CA LEU A 34 -2.53 11.66 0.86
C LEU A 34 -2.59 11.90 2.36
N LYS A 35 -1.77 12.84 2.81
CA LYS A 35 -1.76 13.32 4.19
C LYS A 35 -1.75 14.85 4.19
N LEU A 36 -2.45 15.44 5.16
CA LEU A 36 -2.48 16.87 5.43
C LEU A 36 -2.19 17.14 6.90
N ASN A 37 -1.55 18.27 7.18
CA ASN A 37 -1.39 18.80 8.54
C ASN A 37 -2.07 20.17 8.62
N VAL A 38 -3.21 20.22 9.31
CA VAL A 38 -4.12 21.36 9.29
C VAL A 38 -4.30 21.93 10.69
N LYS A 39 -3.96 23.21 10.86
CA LYS A 39 -4.27 23.99 12.05
C LYS A 39 -5.72 24.48 11.99
N ASN A 40 -6.41 24.46 13.14
CA ASN A 40 -7.82 24.86 13.26
C ASN A 40 -8.74 24.02 12.36
N PHE A 41 -8.47 22.72 12.28
CA PHE A 41 -9.26 21.79 11.49
C PHE A 41 -10.67 21.61 12.06
N GLU A 42 -11.69 21.76 11.21
CA GLU A 42 -13.10 21.52 11.53
C GLU A 42 -13.82 20.72 10.44
N SER A 43 -13.45 20.87 9.16
CA SER A 43 -14.05 20.12 8.07
C SER A 43 -13.11 19.99 6.86
N LEU A 44 -13.34 18.94 6.07
CA LEU A 44 -12.62 18.65 4.84
C LEU A 44 -13.56 18.05 3.80
N THR A 45 -13.46 18.54 2.57
CA THR A 45 -14.16 18.00 1.40
C THR A 45 -13.13 17.64 0.34
N LEU A 46 -13.16 16.40 -0.15
CA LEU A 46 -12.40 16.00 -1.33
C LEU A 46 -13.21 16.30 -2.59
N ASN A 47 -12.64 17.06 -3.51
CA ASN A 47 -13.24 17.29 -4.83
C ASN A 47 -12.55 16.37 -5.83
N LEU A 48 -13.31 15.40 -6.34
CA LEU A 48 -12.80 14.34 -7.20
C LEU A 48 -13.28 14.51 -8.63
N GLY A 49 -12.39 14.25 -9.57
CA GLY A 49 -12.67 14.36 -11.00
C GLY A 49 -13.34 13.12 -11.59
N PRO A 50 -13.72 13.20 -12.88
CA PRO A 50 -14.53 12.19 -13.59
C PRO A 50 -13.84 10.86 -13.82
N HIS A 51 -12.54 10.79 -13.56
CA HIS A 51 -11.76 9.57 -13.65
C HIS A 51 -11.79 8.72 -12.37
N THR A 52 -12.52 9.15 -11.34
CA THR A 52 -12.73 8.37 -10.12
C THR A 52 -13.63 7.16 -10.40
N THR A 53 -13.38 6.02 -9.76
CA THR A 53 -14.19 4.82 -10.00
C THR A 53 -15.68 5.06 -9.68
N THR A 54 -16.55 4.60 -10.59
CA THR A 54 -18.01 4.69 -10.51
C THR A 54 -18.60 3.33 -10.10
N PRO A 55 -19.64 3.28 -9.23
CA PRO A 55 -20.34 4.41 -8.62
C PRO A 55 -19.62 5.04 -7.43
N LEU A 56 -18.64 4.34 -6.84
CA LEU A 56 -17.87 4.83 -5.70
C LEU A 56 -16.49 4.16 -5.63
N THR A 57 -15.59 4.81 -4.90
CA THR A 57 -14.32 4.29 -4.39
C THR A 57 -14.37 4.34 -2.86
N SER A 58 -13.91 3.29 -2.18
CA SER A 58 -13.79 3.31 -0.72
C SER A 58 -12.41 3.82 -0.31
N VAL A 59 -12.38 4.76 0.64
CA VAL A 59 -11.15 5.28 1.24
C VAL A 59 -11.18 5.13 2.76
N GLY A 60 -10.02 4.83 3.34
CA GLY A 60 -9.80 4.90 4.77
C GLY A 60 -9.38 6.31 5.15
N VAL A 61 -9.99 6.85 6.20
CA VAL A 61 -9.68 8.17 6.76
C VAL A 61 -9.24 8.02 8.21
N SER A 62 -8.10 8.59 8.56
CA SER A 62 -7.56 8.60 9.91
C SER A 62 -7.23 10.03 10.33
N PHE A 63 -7.59 10.38 11.56
CA PHE A 63 -7.29 11.66 12.18
C PHE A 63 -6.31 11.47 13.33
N ASP A 64 -5.25 12.26 13.39
CA ASP A 64 -4.21 12.23 14.44
C ASP A 64 -3.64 10.84 14.74
N TYR A 65 -3.42 10.05 13.67
CA TYR A 65 -2.97 8.66 13.77
C TYR A 65 -3.93 7.73 14.54
N GLY A 66 -5.19 8.13 14.70
CA GLY A 66 -6.26 7.29 15.21
C GLY A 66 -6.66 6.19 14.22
N GLU A 67 -7.66 5.39 14.61
CA GLU A 67 -8.19 4.32 13.78
C GLU A 67 -8.71 4.83 12.43
N PHE A 68 -8.47 4.07 11.36
CA PHE A 68 -9.04 4.34 10.05
C PHE A 68 -10.55 4.06 10.04
N ILE A 69 -11.33 4.99 9.49
CA ILE A 69 -12.75 4.82 9.20
C ILE A 69 -12.96 4.79 7.68
N THR A 70 -13.87 3.95 7.22
CA THR A 70 -14.20 3.86 5.80
C THR A 70 -15.15 4.98 5.40
N ALA A 71 -14.82 5.69 4.32
CA ALA A 71 -15.68 6.63 3.64
C ALA A 71 -15.80 6.23 2.16
N ASN A 72 -17.04 6.16 1.65
CA ASN A 72 -17.29 5.93 0.24
C ASN A 72 -17.39 7.28 -0.48
N ILE A 73 -16.56 7.47 -1.49
CA ILE A 73 -16.45 8.73 -2.24
C ILE A 73 -16.69 8.49 -3.73
N SER A 74 -17.18 9.49 -4.44
CA SER A 74 -17.48 9.44 -5.88
C SER A 74 -16.99 10.70 -6.60
N GLU A 75 -17.15 10.79 -7.92
CA GLU A 75 -16.94 12.06 -8.64
C GLU A 75 -17.71 13.22 -7.97
N GLY A 76 -17.09 14.40 -7.93
CA GLY A 76 -17.64 15.61 -7.33
C GLY A 76 -17.15 15.89 -5.89
N PRO A 77 -17.88 16.73 -5.14
CA PRO A 77 -17.52 17.09 -3.76
C PRO A 77 -17.93 15.99 -2.76
N ASN A 78 -16.98 15.55 -1.94
CA ASN A 78 -17.17 14.52 -0.93
C ASN A 78 -16.78 15.03 0.46
N PRO A 79 -17.73 15.49 1.28
CA PRO A 79 -17.48 15.85 2.67
C PRO A 79 -17.00 14.62 3.45
N ILE A 80 -15.84 14.72 4.09
CA ILE A 80 -15.26 13.62 4.84
C ILE A 80 -15.88 13.56 6.24
N PRO A 81 -16.44 12.40 6.64
CA PRO A 81 -17.04 12.26 7.97
C PRO A 81 -15.96 12.35 9.05
N ILE A 82 -16.23 13.15 10.08
CA ILE A 82 -15.41 13.22 11.30
C ILE A 82 -16.15 12.41 12.37
N PRO A 83 -15.56 11.33 12.89
CA PRO A 83 -16.24 10.48 13.85
C PRO A 83 -16.40 11.21 15.18
N GLU A 84 -17.51 10.99 15.90
CA GLU A 84 -17.74 11.59 17.23
C GLU A 84 -16.65 11.22 18.25
N SER A 85 -15.99 10.08 18.06
CA SER A 85 -14.86 9.64 18.87
C SER A 85 -13.58 10.47 18.64
N PHE A 86 -13.51 11.23 17.55
CA PHE A 86 -12.39 12.12 17.28
C PHE A 86 -12.39 13.26 18.30
N ASN A 87 -11.53 13.10 19.30
CA ASN A 87 -11.19 14.15 20.23
C ASN A 87 -9.82 14.67 19.84
N LYS A 88 -9.74 15.96 19.52
CA LYS A 88 -8.48 16.61 19.21
C LYS A 88 -7.48 16.37 20.34
N SER A 89 -6.26 15.99 19.97
CA SER A 89 -5.24 15.63 20.96
C SER A 89 -5.01 16.80 21.94
N PRO A 90 -5.01 16.56 23.27
CA PRO A 90 -4.80 17.62 24.25
C PRO A 90 -3.47 18.35 24.02
N GLY A 91 -3.52 19.65 23.74
CA GLY A 91 -2.33 20.50 23.55
C GLY A 91 -1.85 20.65 22.10
N THR A 92 -2.59 20.18 21.09
CA THR A 92 -2.27 20.44 19.67
C THR A 92 -3.36 21.29 18.99
N ASP A 93 -2.95 22.38 18.33
CA ASP A 93 -3.84 23.15 17.45
C ASP A 93 -3.99 22.49 16.06
N ASN A 94 -3.10 21.54 15.75
CA ASN A 94 -3.00 20.88 14.46
C ASN A 94 -3.67 19.52 14.50
N THR A 95 -4.27 19.15 13.36
CA THR A 95 -4.84 17.83 13.08
C THR A 95 -4.14 17.26 11.86
N VAL A 96 -3.64 16.02 11.97
CA VAL A 96 -3.12 15.27 10.83
C VAL A 96 -4.26 14.43 10.25
N VAL A 97 -4.60 14.68 8.99
CA VAL A 97 -5.60 13.89 8.25
C VAL A 97 -4.85 12.98 7.28
N ARG A 98 -5.12 11.67 7.32
CA ARG A 98 -4.56 10.67 6.41
C ARG A 98 -5.70 10.01 5.67
N ILE A 99 -5.60 9.95 4.35
CA ILE A 99 -6.62 9.35 3.49
C ILE A 99 -5.94 8.39 2.54
N ASN A 100 -6.39 7.13 2.53
CA ASN A 100 -5.83 6.09 1.68
C ASN A 100 -6.93 5.43 0.89
N VAL A 101 -6.65 5.04 -0.34
CA VAL A 101 -7.53 4.18 -1.11
C VAL A 101 -7.59 2.81 -0.45
N GLU A 102 -8.78 2.44 0.03
CA GLU A 102 -8.99 1.25 0.86
C GLU A 102 -9.22 -0.01 0.01
N GLY A 103 -9.98 0.16 -1.09
CA GLY A 103 -10.43 -0.94 -1.94
C GLY A 103 -9.30 -1.66 -2.65
N TRP A 104 -9.37 -3.00 -2.67
CA TRP A 104 -8.47 -3.86 -3.46
C TRP A 104 -8.88 -4.00 -4.93
N GLN A 105 -10.04 -3.44 -5.27
CA GLN A 105 -10.65 -3.31 -6.60
C GLN A 105 -11.40 -1.98 -6.63
N ASN A 106 -11.66 -1.47 -7.84
CA ASN A 106 -12.48 -0.26 -8.03
C ASN A 106 -11.97 0.93 -7.21
N ASN A 107 -10.65 1.09 -7.25
CA ASN A 107 -9.87 1.83 -6.28
C ASN A 107 -9.21 3.07 -6.91
N ARG A 108 -9.71 3.48 -8.07
CA ARG A 108 -9.19 4.65 -8.77
C ARG A 108 -9.75 5.92 -8.16
N MET A 109 -8.88 6.74 -7.59
CA MET A 109 -9.24 8.08 -7.07
C MET A 109 -8.54 9.15 -7.89
N ASN A 110 -9.30 10.13 -8.41
CA ASN A 110 -8.78 11.26 -9.15
C ASN A 110 -8.99 12.55 -8.37
N LEU A 111 -7.96 13.06 -7.70
CA LEU A 111 -8.06 14.23 -6.83
C LEU A 111 -7.87 15.53 -7.62
N GLU A 112 -8.86 16.43 -7.63
CA GLU A 112 -8.72 17.75 -8.24
C GLU A 112 -8.32 18.81 -7.20
N SER A 113 -9.01 18.83 -6.07
CA SER A 113 -8.73 19.77 -4.98
C SER A 113 -9.27 19.29 -3.64
N ILE A 114 -8.83 19.96 -2.57
CA ILE A 114 -9.30 19.74 -1.21
C ILE A 114 -9.83 21.07 -0.69
N THR A 115 -11.06 21.10 -0.20
CA THR A 115 -11.65 22.26 0.45
C THR A 115 -11.70 22.04 1.94
N LEU A 116 -11.17 22.99 2.70
CA LEU A 116 -11.12 22.99 4.16
C LEU A 116 -11.98 24.11 4.75
N ASN A 117 -12.28 24.00 6.04
CA ASN A 117 -12.98 25.05 6.77
C ASN A 117 -12.25 26.41 6.69
N PRO A 118 -12.99 27.53 6.80
CA PRO A 118 -12.40 28.86 6.84
C PRO A 118 -11.40 29.01 8.01
N GLU A 119 -10.41 29.89 7.83
CA GLU A 119 -9.37 30.20 8.84
C GLU A 119 -8.48 29.03 9.27
N CYS A 120 -8.53 27.91 8.55
CA CYS A 120 -7.55 26.85 8.73
C CYS A 120 -6.19 27.26 8.12
N PHE A 121 -5.11 26.66 8.64
CA PHE A 121 -3.77 26.82 8.07
C PHE A 121 -3.18 25.47 7.76
N VAL A 122 -2.80 25.24 6.52
CA VAL A 122 -2.17 23.99 6.09
C VAL A 122 -0.66 24.20 6.14
N SER A 123 0.05 23.26 6.73
CA SER A 123 1.51 23.27 6.80
C SER A 123 2.06 21.99 6.20
N SER A 124 3.29 22.04 5.70
CA SER A 124 3.93 20.84 5.18
C SER A 124 4.13 19.86 6.33
N ILE A 125 3.81 18.59 6.09
CA ILE A 125 4.09 17.50 7.03
C ILE A 125 5.59 17.41 7.35
N TYR A 126 6.46 17.90 6.45
CA TYR A 126 7.90 17.98 6.67
C TYR A 126 8.39 19.32 7.24
N SER A 127 7.55 20.37 7.31
CA SER A 127 7.97 21.67 7.84
C SER A 127 7.80 21.74 9.37
N PHE A 128 8.79 21.22 10.08
CA PHE A 128 9.33 21.87 11.28
C PHE A 128 10.82 22.15 11.07
N LYS A 129 11.12 23.12 10.20
CA LYS A 129 12.39 23.86 10.26
C LYS A 129 12.22 25.06 11.18
N SER A 130 12.33 24.83 12.49
CA SER A 130 12.99 25.73 13.47
C SER A 130 12.71 25.29 14.91
N GLY A 131 13.74 24.76 15.56
CA GLY A 131 14.09 25.17 16.92
C GLY A 131 13.34 24.62 18.13
N VAL A 132 12.22 23.90 18.02
CA VAL A 132 11.57 23.27 19.19
C VAL A 132 11.09 21.86 18.84
N PRO A 133 11.67 20.79 19.42
CA PRO A 133 11.29 19.42 19.11
C PRO A 133 9.95 19.06 19.76
N ILE A 134 8.96 18.65 18.95
CA ILE A 134 7.88 17.74 19.41
C ILE A 134 8.38 16.28 19.52
N HIS A 135 9.71 16.06 19.54
CA HIS A 135 10.31 14.77 19.91
C HIS A 135 10.07 14.35 21.38
N TRP A 136 9.30 15.09 22.18
CA TRP A 136 9.03 14.76 23.58
C TRP A 136 7.65 14.14 23.81
N ARG A 137 7.35 13.06 23.11
CA ARG A 137 6.65 11.88 23.67
C ARG A 137 6.74 10.65 22.76
N LEU A 138 7.97 10.25 22.42
CA LEU A 138 8.30 8.83 22.22
C LEU A 138 9.81 8.63 22.40
N SER A 139 10.27 8.80 23.65
CA SER A 139 11.60 8.34 24.04
C SER A 139 11.60 6.81 24.08
N VAL A 140 12.09 6.18 23.01
CA VAL A 140 13.05 5.10 23.16
C VAL A 140 14.17 5.35 22.15
N SER A 141 15.33 5.62 22.72
CA SER A 141 16.60 5.82 22.04
C SER A 141 16.99 4.60 21.22
N CYS A 142 16.65 4.61 19.93
CA CYS A 142 17.51 4.06 18.89
C CYS A 142 17.68 5.15 17.83
N LYS A 143 18.92 5.55 17.59
CA LYS A 143 19.33 6.19 16.34
C LYS A 143 19.14 5.19 15.20
N LEU A 144 17.90 4.89 14.84
CA LEU A 144 17.52 4.55 13.49
C LEU A 144 17.24 5.91 12.84
N LEU A 145 18.25 6.45 12.18
CA LEU A 145 18.10 7.46 11.13
C LEU A 145 16.78 7.17 10.40
N HIS A 146 15.82 8.09 10.36
CA HIS A 146 14.51 7.96 9.70
C HIS A 146 14.60 7.03 8.48
N ALA A 147 14.44 5.74 8.72
CA ALA A 147 14.49 4.73 7.70
C ALA A 147 13.07 4.75 7.21
N MET A 148 12.85 5.51 6.15
CA MET A 148 11.58 5.45 5.45
C MET A 148 11.48 4.02 4.89
N PHE A 149 10.84 3.11 5.63
CA PHE A 149 10.58 1.75 5.18
C PHE A 149 9.48 1.76 4.12
N SER A 150 9.70 2.44 2.99
CA SER A 150 8.88 2.25 1.81
C SER A 150 9.13 0.84 1.31
N THR A 151 8.33 -0.06 1.87
CA THR A 151 8.25 -1.45 1.46
C THR A 151 7.25 -1.51 0.33
N ILE A 152 7.73 -1.91 -0.83
CA ILE A 152 6.88 -2.34 -1.92
C ILE A 152 6.54 -3.80 -1.70
N PHE A 153 5.25 -4.10 -1.63
CA PHE A 153 4.72 -5.46 -1.59
C PHE A 153 4.15 -5.83 -2.95
N VAL A 154 4.71 -6.84 -3.60
CA VAL A 154 4.27 -7.41 -4.89
C VAL A 154 3.59 -8.74 -4.63
N GLN A 155 2.28 -8.92 -4.95
CA GLN A 155 1.55 -10.13 -4.50
C GLN A 155 0.22 -10.53 -5.21
N CYS A 156 -0.09 -11.85 -5.09
CA CYS A 156 -1.25 -12.71 -5.38
C CYS A 156 -2.27 -12.91 -4.19
N SER A 157 -3.53 -13.29 -4.53
CA SER A 157 -4.81 -13.31 -3.75
C SER A 157 -4.86 -14.00 -2.37
N ILE A 158 -4.10 -15.08 -2.09
CA ILE A 158 -4.26 -15.84 -0.83
C ILE A 158 -3.78 -15.08 0.42
N SER A 159 -3.07 -13.97 0.21
CA SER A 159 -2.31 -13.28 1.25
C SER A 159 -2.95 -12.05 1.86
N ARG A 160 -4.11 -11.63 1.34
CA ARG A 160 -4.79 -10.38 1.77
C ARG A 160 -3.84 -9.17 1.85
N VAL A 161 -2.82 -9.07 0.99
CA VAL A 161 -1.86 -7.94 1.00
C VAL A 161 -2.46 -6.61 0.56
N GLN A 162 -3.45 -6.64 -0.33
CA GLN A 162 -4.34 -5.49 -0.57
C GLN A 162 -5.57 -5.49 0.35
N GLY A 163 -5.59 -6.35 1.36
CA GLY A 163 -6.73 -6.51 2.25
C GLY A 163 -7.97 -7.09 1.59
N GLN A 164 -7.79 -7.96 0.59
CA GLN A 164 -8.91 -8.68 -0.02
C GLN A 164 -9.73 -9.39 1.07
N PHE A 165 -11.04 -9.12 1.07
CA PHE A 165 -12.00 -9.59 2.08
C PHE A 165 -11.78 -9.06 3.51
N LEU A 166 -10.92 -8.07 3.75
CA LEU A 166 -10.87 -7.36 5.02
C LEU A 166 -11.93 -6.24 5.03
N PRO A 167 -12.61 -5.98 6.17
CA PRO A 167 -13.62 -4.92 6.25
C PRO A 167 -13.13 -3.54 5.89
N LYS A 168 -11.87 -3.25 6.23
CA LYS A 168 -11.21 -1.97 5.93
C LYS A 168 -10.12 -2.11 4.87
N GLY A 169 -10.31 -3.07 3.96
CA GLY A 169 -9.38 -3.35 2.85
C GLY A 169 -7.91 -3.31 3.26
N VAL A 170 -7.11 -2.60 2.48
CA VAL A 170 -5.64 -2.52 2.65
C VAL A 170 -5.20 -1.95 4.00
N ASP A 171 -6.01 -1.11 4.66
CA ASP A 171 -5.64 -0.49 5.95
C ASP A 171 -5.53 -1.54 7.09
N GLN A 172 -6.07 -2.74 6.88
CA GLN A 172 -5.94 -3.88 7.78
C GLN A 172 -5.00 -4.98 7.26
N ALA A 173 -4.42 -4.78 6.08
CA ALA A 173 -3.49 -5.74 5.52
C ALA A 173 -2.15 -5.68 6.25
N TRP A 174 -1.48 -6.83 6.41
CA TRP A 174 -0.19 -6.89 7.09
C TRP A 174 0.89 -5.93 6.53
N PRO A 175 0.98 -5.66 5.21
CA PRO A 175 1.87 -4.63 4.67
C PRO A 175 1.69 -3.26 5.30
N PHE A 176 0.43 -2.88 5.45
CA PHE A 176 0.01 -1.60 5.97
C PHE A 176 0.27 -1.55 7.48
N LEU A 177 -0.14 -2.61 8.19
CA LEU A 177 0.07 -2.73 9.64
C LEU A 177 1.55 -2.77 10.03
N VAL A 178 2.41 -3.43 9.24
CA VAL A 178 3.86 -3.39 9.41
C VAL A 178 4.37 -1.97 9.24
N GLY A 179 3.94 -1.26 8.19
CA GLY A 179 4.26 0.15 7.98
C GLY A 179 3.87 1.02 9.18
N GLU A 180 2.64 0.89 9.67
CA GLU A 180 2.16 1.64 10.85
C GLU A 180 2.95 1.28 12.12
N THR A 181 3.24 0.00 12.34
CA THR A 181 3.98 -0.50 13.52
C THR A 181 5.40 0.05 13.56
N PHE A 182 6.10 0.05 12.43
CA PHE A 182 7.46 0.60 12.30
C PHE A 182 7.48 2.11 12.08
N LYS A 183 6.32 2.77 12.04
CA LYS A 183 6.17 4.20 11.74
C LYS A 183 6.85 4.60 10.43
N ALA A 184 6.61 3.79 9.42
CA ALA A 184 7.19 3.92 8.10
C ALA A 184 6.14 4.23 7.03
N GLU A 185 6.56 5.01 6.04
CA GLU A 185 5.84 5.15 4.78
C GLU A 185 5.81 3.81 4.07
N HIS A 186 4.67 3.34 3.59
CA HIS A 186 4.54 2.06 2.90
C HIS A 186 3.90 2.27 1.53
N VAL A 187 4.23 1.41 0.56
CA VAL A 187 3.66 1.46 -0.79
C VAL A 187 3.23 0.06 -1.17
N VAL A 188 1.93 -0.23 -1.16
CA VAL A 188 1.45 -1.56 -1.54
C VAL A 188 1.27 -1.59 -3.07
N ASN A 189 2.00 -2.46 -3.76
CA ASN A 189 1.90 -2.64 -5.21
C ASN A 189 1.56 -4.09 -5.54
N ALA A 190 0.40 -4.50 -5.07
CA ALA A 190 -0.08 -5.86 -5.17
C ALA A 190 -1.41 -5.87 -5.92
N GLN A 191 -1.83 -7.04 -6.40
CA GLN A 191 -3.15 -7.19 -6.97
C GLN A 191 -3.66 -8.62 -6.72
N PRO A 192 -4.78 -8.79 -6.00
CA PRO A 192 -5.38 -10.10 -5.85
C PRO A 192 -5.63 -10.76 -7.20
N GLY A 193 -5.21 -12.01 -7.31
CA GLY A 193 -5.33 -12.77 -8.55
C GLY A 193 -4.15 -12.62 -9.51
N ALA A 194 -3.26 -11.62 -9.35
CA ALA A 194 -2.13 -11.45 -10.24
C ALA A 194 -1.06 -12.55 -10.02
N ALA A 195 -0.45 -13.01 -11.11
CA ALA A 195 0.74 -13.87 -11.09
C ALA A 195 2.01 -12.99 -11.18
N LEU A 196 3.17 -13.53 -10.81
CA LEU A 196 4.45 -12.86 -11.10
C LEU A 196 4.72 -12.89 -12.60
N SER A 197 4.55 -14.06 -13.21
CA SER A 197 4.66 -14.29 -14.64
C SER A 197 3.69 -13.40 -15.40
N ASP A 198 4.13 -12.81 -16.52
CA ASP A 198 3.31 -11.96 -17.36
C ASP A 198 2.29 -12.79 -18.15
N ILE A 199 1.23 -13.20 -17.44
CA ILE A 199 0.11 -13.99 -17.94
C ILE A 199 -1.19 -13.40 -17.40
N VAL A 200 -2.28 -13.61 -18.13
CA VAL A 200 -3.62 -13.29 -17.63
C VAL A 200 -3.94 -14.22 -16.47
N SER A 201 -4.33 -13.66 -15.33
CA SER A 201 -4.62 -14.45 -14.13
C SER A 201 -5.72 -13.81 -13.28
N PHE A 202 -6.82 -14.55 -13.08
CA PHE A 202 -7.92 -14.24 -12.17
C PHE A 202 -8.40 -12.77 -12.20
N GLY A 203 -8.64 -12.21 -13.39
CA GLY A 203 -9.11 -10.83 -13.50
C GLY A 203 -7.99 -9.79 -13.67
N ASN A 204 -6.78 -10.22 -13.99
CA ASN A 204 -5.63 -9.35 -14.22
C ASN A 204 -5.05 -9.62 -15.61
N GLU A 205 -4.83 -8.56 -16.38
CA GLU A 205 -4.35 -8.66 -17.76
C GLU A 205 -2.85 -8.93 -17.87
N HIS A 206 -2.10 -8.55 -16.84
CA HIS A 206 -0.64 -8.63 -16.82
C HIS A 206 -0.13 -9.25 -15.52
N GLY A 207 1.08 -9.80 -15.60
CA GLY A 207 1.82 -10.23 -14.42
C GLY A 207 2.48 -9.07 -13.71
N VAL A 208 2.81 -9.26 -12.43
CA VAL A 208 3.50 -8.21 -11.67
C VAL A 208 4.92 -7.95 -12.19
N SER A 209 5.57 -8.92 -12.83
CA SER A 209 6.86 -8.72 -13.51
C SER A 209 6.82 -7.65 -14.61
N TYR A 210 5.63 -7.40 -15.18
CA TYR A 210 5.36 -6.30 -16.10
C TYR A 210 4.75 -5.10 -15.37
N GLN A 211 3.64 -5.32 -14.64
CA GLN A 211 2.83 -4.24 -14.05
C GLN A 211 3.58 -3.41 -13.01
N PHE A 212 4.52 -4.01 -12.29
CA PHE A 212 5.31 -3.28 -11.30
C PHE A 212 6.01 -2.05 -11.89
N PHE A 213 6.33 -2.08 -13.18
CA PHE A 213 7.01 -0.98 -13.90
C PHE A 213 6.04 -0.04 -14.62
N ARG A 214 4.74 -0.20 -14.39
CA ARG A 214 3.66 0.62 -14.95
C ARG A 214 2.98 1.45 -13.87
N THR A 215 2.34 2.52 -14.30
CA THR A 215 1.67 3.49 -13.42
C THR A 215 0.33 2.95 -12.96
N GLU A 216 -0.42 2.39 -13.91
CA GLU A 216 -1.73 1.79 -13.70
C GLU A 216 -1.63 0.49 -12.88
N ASP A 217 -2.73 -0.01 -12.34
CA ASP A 217 -2.80 -1.36 -11.76
C ASP A 217 -3.04 -2.42 -12.86
N THR A 218 -3.12 -3.71 -12.48
CA THR A 218 -3.29 -4.82 -13.44
C THR A 218 -4.73 -5.34 -13.59
N GLY A 219 -5.68 -4.81 -12.82
CA GLY A 219 -7.07 -5.22 -12.89
C GLY A 219 -7.73 -4.87 -14.22
N TYR A 220 -8.74 -5.66 -14.62
CA TYR A 220 -9.63 -5.25 -15.71
C TYR A 220 -10.36 -3.96 -15.30
N PHE A 221 -10.03 -2.87 -15.99
CA PHE A 221 -10.72 -1.60 -15.82
C PHE A 221 -11.07 -1.04 -17.19
N TYR A 222 -12.36 -0.74 -17.38
CA TYR A 222 -12.88 -0.31 -18.67
C TYR A 222 -12.85 1.21 -18.77
N THR A 223 -11.65 1.82 -18.74
CA THR A 223 -11.46 3.24 -19.06
C THR A 223 -10.45 3.43 -20.18
N THR A 224 -10.57 4.54 -20.90
CA THR A 224 -9.75 4.83 -22.08
C THR A 224 -8.28 5.12 -21.75
N ASP A 225 -7.99 5.41 -20.48
CA ASP A 225 -6.67 5.77 -19.95
C ASP A 225 -6.03 4.69 -19.08
N HIS A 226 -6.70 3.54 -18.88
CA HIS A 226 -6.11 2.36 -18.24
C HIS A 226 -5.66 1.37 -19.31
N ASN A 227 -4.48 1.63 -19.91
CA ASN A 227 -3.98 0.83 -21.03
C ASN A 227 -2.71 0.02 -20.72
N PHE A 228 -2.28 0.00 -19.46
CA PHE A 228 -1.10 -0.76 -18.97
C PHE A 228 0.23 -0.39 -19.64
N THR A 229 0.31 0.75 -20.35
CA THR A 229 1.51 1.10 -21.11
C THR A 229 2.34 2.18 -20.46
N THR A 230 1.79 2.98 -19.54
CA THR A 230 2.46 4.14 -18.98
C THR A 230 3.56 3.71 -18.00
N PRO A 231 4.86 3.91 -18.30
CA PRO A 231 5.92 3.54 -17.38
C PRO A 231 5.83 4.32 -16.06
N TRP A 232 5.99 3.64 -14.92
CA TRP A 232 6.12 4.33 -13.65
C TRP A 232 7.43 5.09 -13.58
N ASN A 233 7.36 6.36 -13.15
CA ASN A 233 8.56 7.14 -12.88
C ASN A 233 9.00 6.93 -11.42
N PHE A 234 9.95 6.01 -11.21
CA PHE A 234 10.49 5.68 -9.88
C PHE A 234 11.18 6.86 -9.17
N ALA A 235 11.51 7.96 -9.87
CA ALA A 235 11.95 9.18 -9.20
C ALA A 235 10.84 9.85 -8.35
N ARG A 236 9.59 9.39 -8.48
CA ARG A 236 8.44 9.82 -7.69
C ARG A 236 8.23 9.00 -6.42
N ASP A 237 8.99 7.92 -6.23
CA ASP A 237 9.02 7.20 -4.96
C ASP A 237 9.76 8.09 -3.95
N ILE A 238 9.02 9.03 -3.35
CA ILE A 238 9.52 9.96 -2.36
C ILE A 238 8.79 9.66 -1.06
N PRO A 239 9.52 9.22 -0.03
CA PRO A 239 10.94 8.90 -0.04
C PRO A 239 11.29 7.62 -0.81
N ALA A 240 12.56 7.52 -1.24
CA ALA A 240 13.06 6.33 -1.90
C ALA A 240 12.92 5.11 -0.98
N ALA A 241 12.59 3.95 -1.57
CA ALA A 241 12.52 2.70 -0.84
C ALA A 241 13.84 2.40 -0.14
N THR A 242 13.74 1.98 1.13
CA THR A 242 14.89 1.47 1.89
C THR A 242 14.92 -0.06 1.91
N HIS A 243 13.77 -0.72 1.75
CA HIS A 243 13.62 -2.17 1.76
C HIS A 243 12.57 -2.57 0.72
N VAL A 244 12.73 -3.73 0.08
CA VAL A 244 11.75 -4.25 -0.88
C VAL A 244 11.31 -5.63 -0.42
N VAL A 245 10.00 -5.90 -0.42
CA VAL A 245 9.46 -7.20 -0.01
C VAL A 245 8.66 -7.80 -1.14
N ILE A 246 9.10 -8.96 -1.64
CA ILE A 246 8.43 -9.65 -2.73
C ILE A 246 7.75 -10.88 -2.15
N HIS A 247 6.43 -10.93 -2.18
CA HIS A 247 5.64 -12.03 -1.64
C HIS A 247 4.66 -12.51 -2.71
N ILE A 248 5.08 -13.41 -3.60
CA ILE A 248 4.30 -13.79 -4.78
C ILE A 248 4.62 -15.23 -5.20
N GLY A 249 3.67 -15.89 -5.88
CA GLY A 249 3.88 -17.19 -6.50
C GLY A 249 2.70 -18.16 -6.39
N ALA A 250 1.77 -17.96 -5.45
CA ALA A 250 0.64 -18.89 -5.30
C ALA A 250 -0.28 -18.93 -6.54
N ASN A 251 -0.46 -17.80 -7.25
CA ASN A 251 -1.24 -17.76 -8.49
C ASN A 251 -0.48 -18.34 -9.68
N ASP A 252 0.84 -18.13 -9.78
CA ASP A 252 1.67 -18.79 -10.79
C ASP A 252 1.52 -20.31 -10.69
N ALA A 253 1.56 -20.85 -9.47
CA ALA A 253 1.34 -22.27 -9.21
C ALA A 253 -0.10 -22.70 -9.59
N ALA A 254 -1.12 -21.90 -9.23
CA ALA A 254 -2.52 -22.18 -9.59
C ALA A 254 -2.78 -22.13 -11.11
N GLN A 255 -1.96 -21.37 -11.86
CA GLN A 255 -2.00 -21.27 -13.33
C GLN A 255 -1.06 -22.27 -14.02
N ASN A 256 -0.50 -23.24 -13.27
CA ASN A 256 0.42 -24.28 -13.77
C ASN A 256 1.72 -23.73 -14.40
N VAL A 257 2.23 -22.58 -13.92
CA VAL A 257 3.59 -22.14 -14.28
C VAL A 257 4.59 -23.11 -13.67
N THR A 258 5.44 -23.71 -14.51
CA THR A 258 6.44 -24.69 -14.04
C THR A 258 7.50 -24.05 -13.15
N ASP A 259 8.09 -24.82 -12.23
CA ASP A 259 9.16 -24.40 -11.33
C ASP A 259 10.31 -23.69 -12.08
N ALA A 260 10.74 -24.27 -13.21
CA ALA A 260 11.81 -23.70 -14.04
C ALA A 260 11.43 -22.34 -14.63
N GLN A 261 10.19 -22.17 -15.09
CA GLN A 261 9.69 -20.88 -15.59
C GLN A 261 9.58 -19.87 -14.46
N PHE A 262 9.07 -20.28 -13.29
CA PHE A 262 8.93 -19.41 -12.13
C PHE A 262 10.29 -18.88 -11.65
N ILE A 263 11.29 -19.75 -11.49
CA ILE A 263 12.66 -19.35 -11.12
C ILE A 263 13.23 -18.34 -12.11
N GLN A 264 13.05 -18.58 -13.41
CA GLN A 264 13.55 -17.68 -14.45
C GLN A 264 12.90 -16.30 -14.35
N VAL A 265 11.57 -16.24 -14.36
CA VAL A 265 10.81 -14.98 -14.26
C VAL A 265 11.16 -14.22 -12.98
N TYR A 266 11.26 -14.91 -11.84
CA TYR A 266 11.59 -14.27 -10.57
C TYR A 266 13.01 -13.71 -10.57
N THR A 267 13.98 -14.47 -11.07
CA THR A 267 15.37 -14.02 -11.17
C THR A 267 15.51 -12.81 -12.09
N ASP A 268 14.79 -12.81 -13.23
CA ASP A 268 14.74 -11.68 -14.16
C ASP A 268 14.08 -10.45 -13.53
N PHE A 269 13.00 -10.67 -12.76
CA PHE A 269 12.32 -9.60 -12.03
C PHE A 269 13.23 -8.96 -10.98
N VAL A 270 13.92 -9.75 -10.15
CA VAL A 270 14.88 -9.24 -9.16
C VAL A 270 16.05 -8.51 -9.85
N THR A 271 16.53 -9.04 -10.97
CA THR A 271 17.58 -8.38 -11.78
C THR A 271 17.10 -7.01 -12.27
N ARG A 272 15.85 -6.91 -12.73
CA ARG A 272 15.26 -5.65 -13.17
C ARG A 272 15.03 -4.69 -12.01
N LEU A 273 14.58 -5.17 -10.85
CA LEU A 273 14.46 -4.37 -9.63
C LEU A 273 15.80 -3.76 -9.22
N ARG A 274 16.91 -4.49 -9.37
CA ARG A 274 18.26 -3.99 -9.06
C ARG A 274 18.72 -2.82 -9.94
N THR A 275 18.09 -2.60 -11.09
CA THR A 275 18.34 -1.39 -11.90
C THR A 275 17.76 -0.12 -11.26
N ILE A 276 16.80 -0.27 -10.35
CA ILE A 276 16.11 0.81 -9.65
C ILE A 276 16.59 0.88 -8.19
N TYR A 277 16.50 -0.25 -7.48
CA TYR A 277 16.89 -0.42 -6.08
C TYR A 277 18.27 -1.06 -6.00
N GLN A 278 19.29 -0.25 -6.25
CA GLN A 278 20.68 -0.69 -6.46
C GLN A 278 21.31 -1.35 -5.22
N HIS A 279 20.88 -0.95 -4.02
CA HIS A 279 21.55 -1.34 -2.77
C HIS A 279 20.60 -1.74 -1.65
N GLN A 280 19.29 -1.58 -1.81
CA GLN A 280 18.31 -1.88 -0.78
C GLN A 280 18.24 -3.40 -0.52
N PRO A 281 18.10 -3.87 0.73
CA PRO A 281 17.76 -5.26 0.99
C PRO A 281 16.45 -5.64 0.27
N ILE A 282 16.49 -6.76 -0.46
CA ILE A 282 15.31 -7.38 -1.05
C ILE A 282 14.98 -8.63 -0.24
N PHE A 283 13.80 -8.68 0.35
CA PHE A 283 13.29 -9.86 1.03
C PHE A 283 12.35 -10.63 0.12
N VAL A 284 12.73 -11.86 -0.18
CA VAL A 284 11.94 -12.85 -0.91
C VAL A 284 11.14 -13.64 0.11
N PHE A 285 9.83 -13.40 0.17
CA PHE A 285 8.92 -14.11 1.05
C PHE A 285 8.33 -15.32 0.31
N THR A 286 8.42 -16.50 0.92
CA THR A 286 7.64 -17.66 0.42
C THR A 286 6.15 -17.39 0.66
N PRO A 287 5.24 -17.80 -0.22
CA PRO A 287 3.82 -17.83 0.09
C PRO A 287 3.55 -18.67 1.34
N TRP A 288 2.58 -18.26 2.16
CA TRP A 288 2.21 -18.97 3.40
C TRP A 288 1.83 -20.44 3.19
N GLY A 289 1.47 -20.82 1.97
CA GLY A 289 0.92 -22.13 1.65
C GLY A 289 -0.60 -22.14 1.69
N TRP A 290 -1.18 -23.31 1.43
CA TRP A 290 -2.61 -23.55 1.51
C TRP A 290 -2.94 -24.38 2.76
N PRO A 291 -3.44 -23.78 3.85
CA PRO A 291 -3.74 -24.53 5.06
C PRO A 291 -4.94 -25.46 4.85
N ASN A 292 -4.82 -26.68 5.36
CA ASN A 292 -5.84 -27.73 5.30
C ASN A 292 -6.51 -27.93 6.67
N PRO A 293 -7.76 -28.46 6.72
CA PRO A 293 -8.47 -28.70 7.97
C PRO A 293 -7.74 -29.62 8.96
N ASP A 294 -6.84 -30.47 8.46
CA ASP A 294 -6.04 -31.42 9.25
C ASP A 294 -4.77 -30.80 9.85
N GLY A 295 -4.53 -29.50 9.64
CA GLY A 295 -3.35 -28.78 10.12
C GLY A 295 -2.13 -28.89 9.21
N THR A 296 -2.21 -29.65 8.11
CA THR A 296 -1.19 -29.62 7.06
C THR A 296 -1.32 -28.33 6.23
N PHE A 297 -0.28 -27.99 5.47
CA PHE A 297 -0.37 -26.94 4.47
C PHE A 297 0.24 -27.41 3.15
N GLY A 298 -0.39 -27.04 2.04
CA GLY A 298 0.19 -27.20 0.71
C GLY A 298 1.26 -26.15 0.47
N GLU A 299 2.44 -26.56 0.05
CA GLU A 299 3.53 -25.66 -0.29
C GLU A 299 3.50 -25.29 -1.78
N TYR A 300 4.05 -24.11 -2.10
CA TYR A 300 4.24 -23.64 -3.47
C TYR A 300 5.74 -23.56 -3.77
N TYR A 301 6.17 -24.11 -4.91
CA TYR A 301 7.56 -24.02 -5.40
C TYR A 301 8.61 -24.40 -4.33
N VAL A 302 8.50 -25.63 -3.80
CA VAL A 302 9.30 -26.12 -2.67
C VAL A 302 10.79 -26.04 -2.99
N GLY A 303 11.52 -25.20 -2.23
CA GLY A 303 12.96 -24.99 -2.39
C GLY A 303 13.35 -23.99 -3.49
N ASP A 304 12.45 -23.60 -4.38
CA ASP A 304 12.78 -22.73 -5.51
C ASP A 304 13.06 -21.29 -5.08
N TYR A 305 12.40 -20.79 -4.04
CA TYR A 305 12.71 -19.46 -3.48
C TYR A 305 14.13 -19.37 -2.92
N GLN A 306 14.60 -20.42 -2.24
CA GLN A 306 15.99 -20.49 -1.79
C GLN A 306 16.94 -20.52 -2.99
N LYS A 307 16.61 -21.31 -4.02
CA LYS A 307 17.40 -21.36 -5.26
C LYS A 307 17.48 -20.00 -5.95
N ILE A 308 16.41 -19.21 -5.97
CA ILE A 308 16.43 -17.83 -6.51
C ILE A 308 17.41 -16.95 -5.72
N VAL A 309 17.37 -17.01 -4.39
CA VAL A 309 18.31 -16.26 -3.53
C VAL A 309 19.75 -16.71 -3.76
N ASP A 310 19.99 -18.02 -3.82
CA ASP A 310 21.32 -18.59 -4.07
C ASP A 310 21.88 -18.16 -5.44
N LEU A 311 21.02 -18.11 -6.48
CA LEU A 311 21.40 -17.61 -7.81
C LEU A 311 21.80 -16.13 -7.76
N ARG A 312 21.12 -15.31 -6.96
CA ARG A 312 21.50 -13.89 -6.75
C ARG A 312 22.84 -13.77 -6.03
N HIS A 313 23.04 -14.54 -4.96
CA HIS A 313 24.30 -14.56 -4.20
C HIS A 313 25.46 -15.03 -5.08
N ALA A 314 25.26 -16.08 -5.89
CA ALA A 314 26.27 -16.57 -6.85
C ALA A 314 26.62 -15.53 -7.93
N SER A 315 25.71 -14.59 -8.23
CA SER A 315 25.98 -13.45 -9.12
C SER A 315 26.63 -12.24 -8.42
N GLY A 316 26.91 -12.34 -7.11
CA GLY A 316 27.55 -11.31 -6.28
C GLY A 316 26.60 -10.37 -5.54
N ASP A 317 25.29 -10.58 -5.61
CA ASP A 317 24.28 -9.77 -4.93
C ASP A 317 23.86 -10.44 -3.62
N GLU A 318 24.65 -10.24 -2.56
CA GLU A 318 24.40 -10.82 -1.23
C GLU A 318 23.25 -10.14 -0.46
N ASN A 319 22.71 -9.02 -0.97
CA ASN A 319 21.68 -8.23 -0.27
C ASN A 319 20.24 -8.64 -0.64
N VAL A 320 20.06 -9.94 -0.88
CA VAL A 320 18.77 -10.59 -1.13
C VAL A 320 18.59 -11.69 -0.09
N PHE A 321 17.47 -11.71 0.63
CA PHE A 321 17.26 -12.62 1.75
C PHE A 321 15.97 -13.41 1.58
N LEU A 322 16.02 -14.70 1.89
CA LEU A 322 14.81 -15.50 2.01
C LEU A 322 14.16 -15.28 3.38
N VAL A 323 12.86 -15.00 3.38
CA VAL A 323 12.01 -15.06 4.56
C VAL A 323 11.01 -16.19 4.33
N ASN A 324 11.26 -17.33 4.96
CA ASN A 324 10.38 -18.48 4.85
C ASN A 324 9.15 -18.26 5.74
N THR A 325 8.01 -17.96 5.12
CA THR A 325 6.74 -17.73 5.80
C THR A 325 5.74 -18.88 5.62
N THR A 326 6.21 -19.99 5.07
CA THR A 326 5.42 -21.20 4.88
C THR A 326 4.87 -21.68 6.24
N GLY A 327 3.56 -21.91 6.31
CA GLY A 327 2.87 -22.37 7.52
C GLY A 327 2.58 -21.27 8.55
N TRP A 328 2.85 -20.00 8.27
CA TRP A 328 2.54 -18.89 9.20
C TRP A 328 1.03 -18.66 9.38
N VAL A 329 0.21 -19.09 8.42
CA VAL A 329 -1.25 -18.95 8.46
C VAL A 329 -1.89 -20.33 8.60
N THR A 330 -2.79 -20.47 9.56
CA THR A 330 -3.49 -21.72 9.85
C THR A 330 -4.85 -21.79 9.16
N TYR A 331 -5.48 -22.96 9.17
CA TYR A 331 -6.83 -23.13 8.61
C TYR A 331 -7.86 -22.24 9.32
N ALA A 332 -7.71 -22.05 10.65
CA ALA A 332 -8.62 -21.21 11.43
C ALA A 332 -8.51 -19.72 11.08
N ASP A 333 -7.32 -19.27 10.67
CA ASP A 333 -7.10 -17.91 10.17
C ASP A 333 -7.87 -17.69 8.85
N VAL A 334 -7.83 -18.66 7.93
CA VAL A 334 -8.48 -18.54 6.61
C VAL A 334 -9.99 -18.78 6.68
N PHE A 335 -10.43 -19.77 7.46
CA PHE A 335 -11.83 -20.25 7.55
C PHE A 335 -12.33 -20.25 9.02
N PRO A 336 -12.58 -19.07 9.62
CA PRO A 336 -13.10 -19.04 10.98
C PRO A 336 -14.52 -19.62 11.04
N ALA A 337 -14.77 -20.53 11.99
CA ALA A 337 -16.05 -21.25 12.18
C ALA A 337 -17.26 -20.33 12.43
N TYR A 338 -17.00 -19.05 12.73
CA TYR A 338 -17.93 -17.95 12.69
C TYR A 338 -17.31 -16.95 11.71
N ALA A 339 -17.95 -16.71 10.56
CA ALA A 339 -17.42 -15.80 9.56
C ALA A 339 -17.07 -14.44 10.20
N ILE A 340 -15.77 -14.09 10.21
CA ILE A 340 -15.13 -12.76 10.18
C ILE A 340 -13.68 -12.88 10.70
N PHE A 341 -12.78 -13.15 9.74
CA PHE A 341 -11.33 -12.82 9.66
C PHE A 341 -10.27 -13.56 10.50
N ILE A 342 -9.08 -13.66 9.88
CA ILE A 342 -7.78 -13.68 10.57
C ILE A 342 -7.81 -12.55 11.60
N SER A 343 -7.64 -12.87 12.88
CA SER A 343 -7.62 -11.84 13.92
C SER A 343 -6.47 -10.86 13.65
N SER A 344 -6.66 -9.57 13.93
CA SER A 344 -5.57 -8.59 13.92
C SER A 344 -4.37 -9.04 14.78
N ALA A 345 -4.58 -9.94 15.74
CA ALA A 345 -3.53 -10.54 16.54
C ALA A 345 -2.57 -11.44 15.74
N THR A 346 -3.05 -12.17 14.72
CA THR A 346 -2.18 -13.00 13.85
C THR A 346 -1.25 -12.11 13.01
N TYR A 347 -1.72 -10.95 12.56
CA TYR A 347 -0.90 -9.99 11.82
C TYR A 347 0.08 -9.20 12.67
N LEU A 348 -0.20 -8.99 13.95
CA LEU A 348 0.70 -8.33 14.89
C LEU A 348 1.79 -9.26 15.45
N SER A 349 1.64 -10.58 15.29
CA SER A 349 2.65 -11.58 15.64
C SER A 349 3.64 -11.90 14.52
N ILE A 350 3.34 -11.45 13.30
CA ILE A 350 4.23 -11.45 12.12
C ILE A 350 5.02 -10.14 12.14
#